data_AF-A0AAD0RMM5-F1
#
_entry.id   AF-A0AAD0RMM5-F1
#
_cell.length_a   1.000
_cell.length_b   1.000
_cell.length_c   1.000
_cell.angle_alpha   90.00
_cell.angle_beta   90.00
_cell.angle_gamma   90.00
#
_symmetry.space_group_name_H-M   'P 1'
#
loop_
_entity.id
_entity.type
_entity.pdbx_description
1 polymer ?
#
loop_
_entity_poly.entity_id
_entity_poly.type
_entity_poly.pdbx_seq_one_letter_code
_entity_poly.pdbx_strand_id
1 'polypeptide(L)'
;MQKQRPKHLDLAKIRLPIPGIVSILHRISGVALFFSLPLLIYLLHGSLSSAESFETYRAVVGNPLMKLVLLGLLWAYMHHFCAGIRFLFLDIHKGLELQTARATAKTVVAVSLALTVVLGVALW
;
A
#
# COMPACT_ATOMS: atom_id res chain seq x y z
N MET A 1 -12.94 44.24 -8.02
CA MET A 1 -12.42 42.90 -7.60
C MET A 1 -13.55 41.88 -7.78
N GLN A 2 -13.32 40.79 -8.52
CA GLN A 2 -14.34 39.73 -8.65
C GLN A 2 -14.58 39.06 -7.29
N LYS A 3 -15.85 38.89 -6.90
CA LYS A 3 -16.24 38.22 -5.66
C LYS A 3 -15.96 36.72 -5.78
N GLN A 4 -15.02 36.21 -4.98
CA GLN A 4 -14.66 34.80 -5.00
C GLN A 4 -15.80 33.96 -4.37
N ARG A 5 -16.27 32.94 -5.10
CA ARG A 5 -17.37 32.09 -4.62
C ARG A 5 -16.90 31.14 -3.51
N PRO A 6 -17.75 30.85 -2.50
CA PRO A 6 -17.41 29.89 -1.47
C PRO A 6 -17.28 28.47 -2.05
N LYS A 7 -16.38 27.67 -1.47
CA LYS A 7 -16.17 26.26 -1.81
C LYS A 7 -16.52 25.39 -0.60
N HIS A 8 -17.30 24.33 -0.82
CA HIS A 8 -17.64 23.35 0.21
C HIS A 8 -16.68 22.15 0.14
N LEU A 9 -15.43 22.34 0.61
CA LEU A 9 -14.37 21.31 0.62
C LEU A 9 -13.82 21.09 2.03
N ASP A 10 -14.72 20.86 2.97
CA ASP A 10 -14.36 20.48 4.34
C ASP A 10 -14.30 18.95 4.43
N LEU A 11 -13.09 18.40 4.26
CA LEU A 11 -12.87 16.95 4.19
C LEU A 11 -13.24 16.23 5.50
N ALA A 12 -13.17 16.91 6.65
CA ALA A 12 -13.55 16.34 7.93
C ALA A 12 -15.07 16.12 8.04
N LYS A 13 -15.88 16.88 7.29
CA LYS A 13 -17.35 16.74 7.24
C LYS A 13 -17.83 15.76 6.18
N ILE A 14 -17.01 15.50 5.15
CA ILE A 14 -17.39 14.61 4.04
C ILE A 14 -17.18 13.15 4.46
N ARG A 15 -18.25 12.35 4.43
CA ARG A 15 -18.18 10.90 4.72
C ARG A 15 -17.81 10.11 3.48
N LEU A 16 -16.58 9.61 3.45
CA LEU A 16 -16.09 8.79 2.35
C LEU A 16 -16.56 7.33 2.49
N PRO A 17 -17.15 6.72 1.45
CA PRO A 17 -17.46 5.29 1.48
C PRO A 17 -16.18 4.45 1.33
N ILE A 18 -16.22 3.18 1.76
CA ILE A 18 -15.06 2.26 1.72
C ILE A 18 -14.34 2.23 0.34
N PRO A 19 -15.02 2.18 -0.82
CA PRO A 19 -14.35 2.24 -2.12
C PRO A 19 -13.50 3.51 -2.32
N GLY A 20 -13.97 4.65 -1.78
CA GLY A 20 -13.22 5.89 -1.79
C GLY A 20 -11.95 5.81 -0.92
N ILE A 21 -12.06 5.18 0.26
CA ILE A 21 -10.90 4.98 1.16
C ILE A 21 -9.86 4.09 0.48
N VAL A 22 -10.29 2.96 -0.10
CA VAL A 22 -9.42 2.04 -0.84
C VAL A 22 -8.70 2.75 -1.99
N SER A 23 -9.40 3.64 -2.71
CA SER A 23 -8.80 4.46 -3.78
C SER A 23 -7.72 5.41 -3.28
N ILE A 24 -7.97 6.12 -2.17
CA ILE A 24 -6.96 7.00 -1.55
C ILE A 24 -5.75 6.17 -1.09
N LEU A 25 -5.99 5.05 -0.40
CA LEU A 25 -4.92 4.17 0.06
C LEU A 25 -4.13 3.53 -1.08
N HIS A 26 -4.75 3.23 -2.23
CA HIS A 26 -4.05 2.74 -3.42
C HIS A 26 -3.08 3.80 -3.97
N ARG A 27 -3.49 5.07 -3.99
CA ARG A 27 -2.62 6.19 -4.41
C ARG A 27 -1.46 6.39 -3.43
N ILE A 28 -1.75 6.46 -2.13
CA ILE A 28 -0.73 6.65 -1.09
C ILE A 28 0.28 5.49 -1.11
N SER A 29 -0.20 4.25 -1.19
CA SER A 29 0.68 3.07 -1.29
C SER A 29 1.53 3.09 -2.55
N GLY A 30 1.00 3.51 -3.70
CA GLY A 30 1.79 3.65 -4.93
C GLY A 30 2.93 4.66 -4.79
N VAL A 31 2.66 5.81 -4.17
CA VAL A 31 3.69 6.82 -3.87
C VAL A 31 4.73 6.27 -2.89
N ALA A 32 4.29 5.61 -1.81
CA ALA A 32 5.20 5.01 -0.84
C ALA A 32 6.11 3.95 -1.47
N LEU A 33 5.57 3.09 -2.34
CA LEU A 33 6.33 2.07 -3.05
C LEU A 33 7.34 2.69 -4.00
N PHE A 34 6.95 3.71 -4.77
CA PHE A 34 7.86 4.41 -5.68
C PHE A 34 9.06 4.99 -4.94
N PHE A 35 8.83 5.70 -3.83
CA PHE A 35 9.91 6.26 -3.02
C PHE A 35 10.70 5.20 -2.23
N SER A 36 10.17 4.00 -2.05
CA SER A 36 10.89 2.88 -1.44
C SER A 36 11.86 2.18 -2.38
N LEU A 37 11.75 2.37 -3.70
CA LEU A 37 12.59 1.66 -4.68
C LEU A 37 14.10 1.83 -4.42
N PRO A 38 14.64 3.04 -4.15
CA PRO A 38 16.07 3.19 -3.85
C PRO A 38 16.51 2.39 -2.63
N LEU A 39 15.69 2.35 -1.58
CA LEU A 39 15.97 1.56 -0.37
C LEU A 39 15.97 0.06 -0.69
N LEU A 40 14.95 -0.43 -1.41
CA LEU A 40 14.85 -1.85 -1.76
C LEU A 40 15.99 -2.30 -2.68
N ILE A 41 16.37 -1.46 -3.65
CA ILE A 41 17.53 -1.72 -4.53
C ILE A 41 18.84 -1.70 -3.73
N TYR A 42 19.00 -0.77 -2.79
CA TYR A 42 20.16 -0.72 -1.91
C TYR A 42 20.29 -1.98 -1.05
N LEU A 43 19.18 -2.45 -0.45
CA LEU A 43 19.16 -3.70 0.33
C LEU A 43 19.45 -4.92 -0.56
N LEU A 44 18.86 -4.98 -1.76
CA LEU A 44 19.12 -6.06 -2.72
C LEU A 44 20.58 -6.08 -3.16
N HIS A 45 21.16 -4.92 -3.46
CA HIS A 45 22.57 -4.81 -3.83
C HIS A 45 23.47 -5.40 -2.74
N GLY A 46 23.34 -4.93 -1.49
CA GLY A 46 24.14 -5.43 -0.37
C GLY A 46 23.97 -6.92 -0.11
N SER A 47 22.77 -7.47 -0.37
CA SER A 47 22.49 -8.90 -0.22
C SER A 47 23.23 -9.78 -1.25
N LEU A 48 23.66 -9.21 -2.37
CA LEU A 48 24.31 -9.92 -3.47
C LEU A 48 25.81 -9.58 -3.61
N SER A 49 26.33 -8.58 -2.91
CA SER A 49 27.71 -8.09 -3.09
C SER A 49 28.78 -9.05 -2.57
N SER A 50 28.67 -9.54 -1.33
CA SER A 50 29.62 -10.45 -0.69
C SER A 50 29.01 -11.07 0.56
N ALA A 51 29.64 -12.13 1.10
CA ALA A 51 29.19 -12.75 2.35
C ALA A 51 29.24 -11.76 3.55
N GLU A 52 30.28 -10.93 3.63
CA GLU A 52 30.41 -9.92 4.70
C GLU A 52 29.34 -8.81 4.57
N SER A 53 29.07 -8.35 3.35
CA SER A 53 28.00 -7.40 3.07
C SER A 53 26.64 -8.00 3.41
N PHE A 54 26.39 -9.26 3.05
CA PHE A 54 25.14 -9.94 3.39
C PHE A 54 24.89 -9.96 4.90
N GLU A 55 25.87 -10.34 5.72
CA GLU A 55 25.72 -10.34 7.18
C GLU A 55 25.49 -8.94 7.75
N THR A 56 26.15 -7.92 7.20
CA THR A 56 25.93 -6.52 7.60
C THR A 56 24.49 -6.08 7.34
N TYR A 57 23.97 -6.34 6.13
CA TYR A 57 22.61 -5.97 5.75
C TYR A 57 21.56 -6.81 6.46
N ARG A 58 21.85 -8.09 6.71
CA ARG A 58 21.03 -8.97 7.53
C ARG A 58 20.89 -8.43 8.95
N ALA A 59 21.94 -7.89 9.55
CA ALA A 59 21.87 -7.23 10.85
C ALA A 59 21.01 -5.96 10.81
N VAL A 60 21.11 -5.15 9.75
CA VAL A 60 20.27 -3.95 9.55
C VAL A 60 18.80 -4.33 9.43
N VAL A 61 18.46 -5.30 8.57
CA VAL A 61 17.08 -5.80 8.40
C VAL A 61 16.58 -6.53 9.66
N GLY A 62 17.48 -7.14 10.43
CA GLY A 62 17.19 -7.76 11.71
C GLY A 62 16.78 -6.77 12.81
N ASN A 63 17.09 -5.48 12.66
CA ASN A 63 16.67 -4.46 13.61
C ASN A 63 15.13 -4.35 13.65
N PRO A 64 14.49 -4.41 14.84
CA PRO A 64 13.03 -4.35 14.95
C PRO A 64 12.39 -3.11 14.31
N LEU A 65 13.04 -1.94 14.37
CA LEU A 65 12.54 -0.73 13.71
C LEU A 65 12.56 -0.88 12.19
N MET A 66 13.61 -1.48 11.64
CA MET A 66 13.70 -1.77 10.21
C MET A 66 12.64 -2.80 9.79
N LYS A 67 12.40 -3.84 10.59
CA LYS A 67 11.30 -4.79 10.36
C LYS A 67 9.93 -4.11 10.35
N LEU A 68 9.68 -3.13 11.23
CA LEU A 68 8.43 -2.36 11.19
C LEU A 68 8.29 -1.52 9.92
N VAL A 69 9.37 -0.90 9.44
CA VAL A 69 9.38 -0.17 8.15
C VAL A 69 9.08 -1.14 7.01
N LEU A 70 9.75 -2.30 6.97
CA LEU A 70 9.53 -3.34 5.95
C LEU A 70 8.12 -3.94 6.03
N LEU A 71 7.54 -4.08 7.21
CA LEU A 71 6.15 -4.52 7.38
C LEU A 71 5.17 -3.48 6.81
N GLY A 72 5.43 -2.19 7.03
CA GLY A 72 4.66 -1.11 6.42
C GLY A 72 4.76 -1.11 4.89
N LEU A 73 5.96 -1.33 4.34
CA LEU A 73 6.17 -1.46 2.90
C LEU A 73 5.50 -2.72 2.32
N LEU A 74 5.56 -3.84 3.04
CA LEU A 74 4.88 -5.08 2.69
C LEU A 74 3.37 -4.87 2.63
N TRP A 75 2.79 -4.20 3.63
CA TRP A 75 1.38 -3.84 3.61
C TRP A 75 1.04 -2.92 2.43
N ALA A 76 1.87 -1.88 2.19
CA ALA A 76 1.67 -0.97 1.07
C ALA A 76 1.66 -1.73 -0.26
N TYR A 77 2.58 -2.67 -0.46
CA TYR A 77 2.61 -3.54 -1.64
C TYR A 77 1.35 -4.41 -1.74
N MET A 78 0.97 -5.11 -0.67
CA MET A 78 -0.19 -6.02 -0.67
C MET A 78 -1.50 -5.27 -0.92
N HIS A 79 -1.68 -4.10 -0.30
CA HIS A 79 -2.84 -3.24 -0.54
C HIS A 79 -2.84 -2.70 -1.98
N HIS A 80 -1.70 -2.18 -2.45
CA HIS A 80 -1.58 -1.62 -3.79
C HIS A 80 -1.89 -2.67 -4.86
N PHE A 81 -1.33 -3.88 -4.72
CA PHE A 81 -1.53 -5.00 -5.62
C PHE A 81 -3.00 -5.47 -5.65
N CYS A 82 -3.60 -5.75 -4.49
CA CYS A 82 -4.99 -6.19 -4.42
C CYS A 82 -5.96 -5.12 -4.94
N ALA A 83 -5.74 -3.85 -4.59
CA ALA A 83 -6.54 -2.73 -5.10
C ALA A 83 -6.34 -2.54 -6.61
N GLY A 84 -5.12 -2.70 -7.11
CA GLY A 84 -4.79 -2.64 -8.54
C GLY A 84 -5.55 -3.69 -9.35
N ILE A 85 -5.56 -4.95 -8.89
CA ILE A 85 -6.40 -6.01 -9.51
C ILE A 85 -7.87 -5.60 -9.55
N ARG A 86 -8.40 -5.07 -8.43
CA ARG A 86 -9.77 -4.55 -8.39
C ARG A 86 -9.99 -3.43 -9.42
N PHE A 87 -9.05 -2.51 -9.58
CA PHE A 87 -9.17 -1.44 -10.57
C PHE A 87 -9.13 -1.96 -12.00
N LEU A 88 -8.27 -2.94 -12.32
CA LEU A 88 -8.27 -3.60 -13.63
C LEU A 88 -9.63 -4.25 -13.94
N PHE A 89 -10.29 -4.85 -12.94
CA PHE A 89 -11.67 -5.35 -13.11
C PHE A 89 -12.68 -4.23 -13.40
N LEU A 90 -12.56 -3.09 -12.71
CA LEU A 90 -13.44 -1.93 -12.96
C LEU A 90 -13.21 -1.33 -14.34
N ASP A 91 -11.96 -1.31 -14.84
CA ASP A 91 -11.61 -0.81 -16.17
C ASP A 91 -12.24 -1.64 -17.30
N ILE A 92 -12.47 -2.93 -17.06
CA ILE A 92 -13.23 -3.82 -17.95
C ILE A 92 -14.73 -3.90 -17.58
N HIS A 93 -15.24 -2.90 -16.86
CA HIS A 93 -16.64 -2.72 -16.48
C HIS A 93 -17.22 -3.83 -15.58
N LYS A 94 -16.38 -4.54 -14.81
CA LYS A 94 -16.81 -5.55 -13.84
C LYS A 94 -16.84 -4.98 -12.42
N GLY A 95 -17.97 -5.16 -11.72
CA GLY A 95 -18.12 -4.77 -10.32
C GLY A 95 -18.50 -3.30 -10.08
N LEU A 96 -19.12 -2.65 -11.07
CA LEU A 96 -19.55 -1.25 -11.02
C LEU A 96 -20.77 -1.01 -10.11
N GLU A 97 -21.62 -2.03 -9.94
CA GLU A 97 -22.81 -1.96 -9.08
C GLU A 97 -22.45 -1.61 -7.63
N LEU A 98 -23.24 -0.75 -6.98
CA LEU A 98 -22.89 -0.15 -5.68
C LEU A 98 -22.58 -1.21 -4.60
N GLN A 99 -23.39 -2.26 -4.52
CA GLN A 99 -23.21 -3.34 -3.55
C GLN A 99 -21.91 -4.10 -3.82
N THR A 100 -21.67 -4.46 -5.08
CA THR A 100 -20.45 -5.16 -5.53
C THR A 100 -19.21 -4.30 -5.35
N ALA A 101 -19.27 -3.01 -5.67
CA ALA A 101 -18.17 -2.06 -5.49
C ALA A 101 -17.76 -1.94 -4.01
N ARG A 102 -18.74 -1.97 -3.09
CA ARG A 102 -18.49 -1.98 -1.64
C ARG A 102 -17.95 -3.32 -1.16
N ALA A 103 -18.51 -4.44 -1.62
CA ALA A 103 -18.07 -5.78 -1.24
C ALA A 103 -16.62 -6.06 -1.69
N THR A 104 -16.30 -5.76 -2.95
CA THR A 104 -14.94 -5.91 -3.50
C THR A 104 -13.94 -5.00 -2.80
N ALA A 105 -14.32 -3.77 -2.43
CA ALA A 105 -13.45 -2.88 -1.68
C ALA A 105 -13.15 -3.41 -0.26
N LYS A 106 -14.15 -4.00 0.44
CA LYS A 106 -13.92 -4.71 1.71
C LYS A 106 -13.02 -5.93 1.53
N THR A 107 -13.21 -6.66 0.43
CA THR A 107 -12.40 -7.84 0.10
C THR A 107 -10.93 -7.46 -0.08
N VAL A 108 -10.64 -6.35 -0.77
CA VAL A 108 -9.27 -5.82 -0.91
C VAL A 108 -8.62 -5.62 0.46
N VAL A 109 -9.32 -4.98 1.41
CA VAL A 109 -8.79 -4.73 2.76
C VAL A 109 -8.56 -6.04 3.52
N ALA A 110 -9.52 -6.96 3.49
CA ALA A 110 -9.41 -8.23 4.19
C ALA A 110 -8.25 -9.09 3.65
N VAL A 111 -8.16 -9.24 2.33
CA VAL A 111 -7.12 -10.05 1.68
C VAL A 111 -5.75 -9.41 1.84
N SER A 112 -5.60 -8.10 1.66
CA SER A 112 -4.30 -7.45 1.79
C SER A 112 -3.75 -7.55 3.21
N LEU A 113 -4.61 -7.39 4.23
CA LEU A 113 -4.21 -7.57 5.63
C LEU A 113 -3.86 -9.03 5.93
N ALA A 114 -4.64 -9.99 5.46
CA ALA A 114 -4.35 -11.41 5.65
C ALA A 114 -2.99 -11.79 5.03
N LEU A 115 -2.73 -11.39 3.79
CA LEU A 115 -1.44 -11.60 3.11
C LEU A 115 -0.29 -10.91 3.84
N THR A 116 -0.51 -9.69 4.33
CA THR A 116 0.49 -8.95 5.13
C THR A 116 0.84 -9.70 6.41
N VAL A 117 -0.14 -10.27 7.10
CA VAL A 117 0.11 -11.07 8.32
C VAL A 117 0.89 -12.33 7.97
N VAL A 118 0.46 -13.10 6.97
CA VAL A 118 1.12 -14.35 6.57
C VAL A 118 2.58 -14.11 6.19
N LEU A 119 2.86 -13.10 5.38
CA LEU A 119 4.22 -12.77 4.96
C LEU A 119 5.01 -12.04 6.04
N GLY A 120 4.31 -11.30 6.91
CA GLY A 120 4.89 -10.65 8.08
C GLY A 120 5.47 -11.66 9.06
N VAL A 121 4.90 -12.87 9.17
CA VAL A 121 5.51 -13.97 9.95
C VAL A 121 6.90 -14.33 9.42
N ALA A 122 7.11 -14.34 8.10
CA ALA A 122 8.43 -14.65 7.52
C ALA A 122 9.45 -13.51 7.70
N LEU A 123 8.97 -12.27 7.90
CA LEU A 123 9.82 -11.11 8.17
C LEU A 123 10.35 -11.10 9.62
N TRP A 124 9.63 -11.74 10.54
CA TRP A 124 9.95 -11.79 11.96
C TRP A 124 10.75 -13.02 12.34
#